data_AF-A0A1X7TU06-F1
#
_entry.id   AF-A0A1X7TU06-F1
#
_cell.length_a   1.000
_cell.length_b   1.000
_cell.length_c   1.000
_cell.angle_alpha   90.00
_cell.angle_beta   90.00
_cell.angle_gamma   90.00
#
_symmetry.space_group_name_H-M   'P 1'
#
loop_
_entity.id
_entity.type
_entity.pdbx_description
1 polymer ?
#
loop_
_entity_poly.entity_id
_entity_poly.type
_entity_poly.pdbx_seq_one_letter_code
_entity_poly.pdbx_strand_id
1 'polypeptide(L)'
;MKDSYKPYRHLEFLTYSNIRSVIDFTDSEDVVNGFGLLVHWSDDPQERLLTFKINGDSSIKTELINKISQMMCTSNCAPSPDMFVWKTSSDILHSMPKTGGSIGPIDTGTIKRAFT
;
A
#
# COMPACT_ATOMS: atom_id res chain seq x y z
N MET A 1 -27.35 -0.84 -31.45
CA MET A 1 -27.07 -1.23 -30.05
C MET A 1 -26.00 -0.27 -29.55
N LYS A 2 -26.25 0.42 -28.43
CA LYS A 2 -25.30 1.39 -27.88
C LYS A 2 -24.25 0.59 -27.11
N ASP A 3 -23.00 0.59 -27.57
CA ASP A 3 -21.91 -0.08 -26.86
C ASP A 3 -21.86 0.45 -25.43
N SER A 4 -21.95 -0.45 -24.47
CA SER A 4 -21.90 -0.12 -23.04
C SER A 4 -20.51 0.42 -22.72
N TYR A 5 -20.35 1.74 -22.72
CA TYR A 5 -19.11 2.42 -22.33
C TYR A 5 -18.75 2.00 -20.90
N LYS A 6 -17.71 1.18 -20.75
CA LYS A 6 -17.14 0.81 -19.45
C LYS A 6 -15.95 1.74 -19.18
N PRO A 7 -16.11 2.78 -18.34
CA PRO A 7 -15.05 3.77 -18.11
C PRO A 7 -13.82 3.20 -17.38
N TYR A 8 -13.96 2.02 -16.76
CA TYR A 8 -12.90 1.40 -15.97
C TYR A 8 -12.62 -0.02 -16.42
N ARG A 9 -11.34 -0.37 -16.44
CA ARG A 9 -10.86 -1.75 -16.57
C ARG A 9 -10.59 -2.30 -15.18
N HIS A 10 -11.19 -3.44 -14.85
CA HIS A 10 -10.83 -4.17 -13.64
C HIS A 10 -9.36 -4.61 -13.73
N LEU A 11 -8.57 -4.23 -12.73
CA LEU A 11 -7.19 -4.70 -12.58
C LEU A 11 -7.17 -5.88 -11.62
N GLU A 12 -7.62 -5.66 -10.39
CA GLU A 12 -7.50 -6.64 -9.33
C GLU A 12 -8.54 -6.43 -8.22
N PHE A 13 -8.89 -7.53 -7.54
CA PHE A 13 -9.67 -7.52 -6.32
C PHE A 13 -8.77 -7.89 -5.13
N LEU A 14 -8.59 -6.96 -4.20
CA LEU A 14 -7.73 -7.11 -3.02
C LEU A 14 -8.59 -7.18 -1.75
N THR A 15 -8.51 -8.28 -0.99
CA THR A 15 -9.17 -8.35 0.33
C THR A 15 -8.31 -7.67 1.39
N TYR A 16 -8.93 -7.18 2.46
CA TYR A 16 -8.20 -6.59 3.58
C TYR A 16 -7.26 -7.59 4.28
N SER A 17 -7.56 -8.89 4.22
CA SER A 17 -6.69 -9.95 4.72
C SER A 17 -5.43 -10.18 3.88
N ASN A 18 -5.41 -9.76 2.61
CA ASN A 18 -4.19 -9.78 1.79
C ASN A 18 -3.24 -8.62 2.13
N ILE A 19 -3.71 -7.58 2.83
CA ILE A 19 -2.87 -6.45 3.22
C ILE A 19 -2.16 -6.79 4.52
N ARG A 20 -0.83 -6.68 4.53
CA ARG A 20 0.00 -6.86 5.72
C ARG A 20 0.23 -5.56 6.46
N SER A 21 0.40 -4.47 5.71
CA SER A 21 0.71 -3.17 6.28
C SER A 21 0.34 -2.04 5.31
N VAL A 22 -0.05 -0.91 5.87
CA VAL A 22 -0.23 0.37 5.19
C VAL A 22 0.99 1.23 5.49
N ILE A 23 1.62 1.75 4.45
CA ILE A 23 2.81 2.60 4.56
C ILE A 23 2.39 4.04 4.27
N ASP A 24 2.44 4.91 5.27
CA ASP A 24 2.27 6.35 5.14
C ASP A 24 3.62 6.97 4.77
N PHE A 25 3.76 7.42 3.52
CA PHE A 25 4.98 8.09 3.11
C PHE A 25 4.92 9.55 3.54
N THR A 26 5.96 10.01 4.24
CA THR A 26 6.17 11.44 4.46
C THR A 26 6.58 12.10 3.15
N ASP A 27 6.09 13.31 2.94
CA ASP A 27 6.33 14.04 1.70
C ASP A 27 7.82 14.33 1.51
N SER A 28 8.29 14.23 0.27
CA SER A 28 9.61 14.68 -0.18
C SER A 28 9.45 15.67 -1.34
N GLU A 29 10.57 16.14 -1.89
CA GLU A 29 10.58 17.05 -3.05
C GLU A 29 9.88 16.42 -4.27
N ASP A 30 10.01 15.10 -4.46
CA ASP A 30 9.50 14.39 -5.63
C ASP A 30 8.12 13.75 -5.41
N VAL A 31 7.82 13.37 -4.17
CA VAL A 31 6.60 12.60 -3.84
C VAL A 31 5.86 13.28 -2.69
N VAL A 32 4.71 13.85 -3.03
CA VAL A 32 3.76 14.45 -2.08
C VAL A 32 2.49 13.61 -2.06
N ASN A 33 1.88 13.43 -0.89
CA ASN A 33 0.66 12.64 -0.67
C ASN A 33 0.79 11.18 -1.11
N GLY A 34 1.97 10.58 -0.89
CA GLY A 34 2.24 9.17 -1.16
C GLY A 34 1.78 8.26 -0.02
N PHE A 35 1.24 7.09 -0.36
CA PHE A 35 1.09 5.96 0.58
C PHE A 35 1.29 4.63 -0.15
N GLY A 36 1.43 3.53 0.59
CA GLY A 36 1.62 2.20 0.04
C GLY A 36 0.86 1.12 0.78
N LEU A 37 0.63 -0.01 0.10
CA LEU A 37 0.07 -1.23 0.66
C LEU A 37 1.07 -2.36 0.45
N LEU A 38 1.56 -2.93 1.55
CA LEU A 38 2.32 -4.17 1.51
C LEU A 38 1.32 -5.32 1.47
N VAL A 39 1.32 -6.06 0.37
CA VAL A 39 0.31 -7.08 0.08
C VAL A 39 0.96 -8.44 -0.13
N HIS A 40 0.24 -9.47 0.29
CA HIS A 40 0.64 -10.87 0.14
C HIS A 40 -0.58 -11.70 -0.29
N TRP A 41 -0.44 -12.41 -1.41
CA TRP A 41 -1.46 -13.34 -1.89
C TRP A 41 -1.07 -14.76 -1.54
N SER A 42 -2.07 -15.62 -1.37
CA SER A 42 -1.85 -17.03 -1.01
C SER A 42 -1.08 -17.82 -2.07
N ASP A 43 -1.17 -17.40 -3.33
CA ASP A 43 -0.56 -18.02 -4.50
C ASP A 43 0.77 -17.40 -4.92
N ASP A 44 1.17 -16.27 -4.30
CA ASP A 44 2.46 -15.62 -4.52
C ASP A 44 3.29 -15.65 -3.22
N PRO A 45 4.41 -16.39 -3.16
CA PRO A 45 5.26 -16.40 -1.97
C PRO A 45 5.89 -15.04 -1.66
N GLN A 46 5.79 -14.06 -2.55
CA GLN A 46 6.42 -12.77 -2.41
C GLN A 46 5.44 -11.68 -2.02
N GLU A 47 5.89 -10.81 -1.13
CA GLU A 47 5.17 -9.59 -0.82
C GLU A 47 5.40 -8.57 -1.92
N ARG A 48 4.35 -7.84 -2.29
CA ARG A 48 4.45 -6.72 -3.22
C ARG A 48 4.10 -5.43 -2.50
N LEU A 49 4.79 -4.36 -2.87
CA LEU A 49 4.45 -3.01 -2.41
C LEU A 49 3.69 -2.31 -3.53
N LEU A 50 2.41 -2.02 -3.29
CA LEU A 50 1.59 -1.20 -4.18
C LEU A 50 1.66 0.24 -3.69
N THR A 51 2.23 1.14 -4.49
CA THR A 51 2.38 2.57 -4.13
C THR A 51 1.36 3.44 -4.84
N PHE A 52 0.78 4.39 -4.12
CA PHE A 52 -0.26 5.28 -4.59
C PHE A 52 0.09 6.72 -4.25
N LYS A 53 -0.31 7.64 -5.13
CA LYS A 53 -0.24 9.08 -4.90
C LYS A 53 -1.65 9.65 -4.96
N ILE A 54 -2.04 10.39 -3.92
CA ILE A 54 -3.33 11.05 -3.89
C ILE A 54 -3.22 12.42 -4.58
N ASN A 55 -4.05 12.61 -5.59
CA ASN A 55 -4.22 13.91 -6.23
C ASN A 55 -5.24 14.73 -5.43
N GLY A 56 -4.86 15.91 -4.96
CA GLY A 56 -5.75 16.81 -4.22
C GLY A 56 -5.34 17.01 -2.76
N ASP A 57 -6.33 17.11 -1.89
CA ASP A 57 -6.16 17.43 -0.46
C ASP A 57 -5.43 16.31 0.30
N SER A 58 -4.42 16.68 1.09
CA SER A 58 -3.66 15.75 1.94
C SER A 58 -4.52 15.09 3.02
N SER A 59 -5.64 15.70 3.40
CA SER A 59 -6.62 15.12 4.33
C SER A 59 -7.17 13.78 3.82
N ILE A 60 -7.31 13.62 2.50
CA ILE A 60 -7.80 12.40 1.84
C ILE A 60 -6.84 11.24 2.09
N LYS A 61 -5.52 11.49 2.06
CA LYS A 61 -4.51 10.46 2.37
C LYS A 61 -4.74 9.91 3.77
N THR A 62 -4.82 10.80 4.76
CA THR A 62 -5.01 10.44 6.17
C THR A 62 -6.33 9.69 6.38
N GLU A 63 -7.41 10.14 5.75
CA GLU A 63 -8.72 9.47 5.84
C GLU A 63 -8.69 8.06 5.24
N LEU A 64 -8.04 7.89 4.07
CA LEU A 64 -7.91 6.57 3.43
C LEU A 64 -7.07 5.61 4.24
N ILE A 65 -5.92 6.05 4.76
CA ILE A 65 -5.05 5.23 5.60
C ILE A 65 -5.80 4.75 6.84
N ASN A 66 -6.53 5.65 7.51
CA ASN A 66 -7.34 5.31 8.68
C ASN A 66 -8.48 4.34 8.34
N LYS A 67 -9.17 4.53 7.22
CA LYS A 67 -10.23 3.60 6.80
C LYS A 67 -9.68 2.22 6.47
N ILE A 68 -8.57 2.13 5.73
CA ILE A 68 -7.96 0.85 5.37
C ILE A 68 -7.48 0.12 6.62
N SER A 69 -6.76 0.79 7.51
CA SER A 69 -6.26 0.18 8.74
C SER A 69 -7.38 -0.27 9.68
N GLN A 70 -8.48 0.50 9.78
CA GLN A 70 -9.68 0.07 10.51
C GLN A 70 -10.30 -1.19 9.93
N MET A 71 -10.45 -1.27 8.61
CA MET A 71 -10.99 -2.45 7.94
C MET A 71 -10.08 -3.68 8.10
N MET A 72 -8.76 -3.48 8.07
CA MET A 72 -7.80 -4.54 8.39
C MET A 72 -7.93 -5.01 9.84
N CYS A 73 -8.12 -4.09 10.77
CA CYS A 73 -8.34 -4.38 12.18
C CYS A 73 -9.59 -5.26 12.38
N THR A 74 -10.71 -4.89 11.74
CA THR A 74 -11.94 -5.68 11.74
C THR A 74 -11.75 -7.04 11.10
N SER A 75 -11.10 -7.11 9.93
CA SER A 75 -10.87 -8.35 9.20
C SER A 75 -9.97 -9.34 9.95
N ASN A 76 -9.00 -8.84 10.72
CA ASN A 76 -8.00 -9.65 11.41
C ASN A 76 -8.28 -9.82 12.91
N CYS A 77 -9.42 -9.32 13.41
CA CYS A 77 -9.77 -9.29 14.83
C CYS A 77 -8.63 -8.70 15.70
N ALA A 78 -7.97 -7.67 15.20
CA ALA A 78 -6.85 -7.04 15.88
C ALA A 78 -7.33 -5.97 16.88
N PRO A 79 -6.51 -5.60 17.89
CA PRO A 79 -6.92 -4.67 18.94
C PRO A 79 -6.83 -3.19 18.53
N SER A 80 -5.99 -2.83 17.56
CA SER A 80 -5.84 -1.45 17.10
C SER A 80 -5.44 -1.36 15.62
N PRO A 81 -6.01 -0.40 14.86
CA PRO A 81 -5.58 -0.09 13.50
C PRO A 81 -4.12 0.34 13.38
N ASP A 82 -3.57 0.97 14.42
CA ASP A 82 -2.20 1.53 14.40
C ASP A 82 -1.13 0.45 14.21
N MET A 83 -1.43 -0.80 14.56
CA MET A 83 -0.53 -1.94 14.36
C MET A 83 -0.24 -2.23 12.88
N PHE A 84 -1.08 -1.73 11.98
CA PHE A 84 -0.94 -1.94 10.54
C PHE A 84 -0.32 -0.75 9.82
N VAL A 85 -0.09 0.39 10.49
CA VAL A 85 0.35 1.64 9.84
C VAL A 85 1.80 1.94 10.17
N TRP A 86 2.62 2.16 9.15
CA TRP A 86 4.03 2.51 9.27
C TRP A 86 4.33 3.82 8.56
N LYS A 87 5.12 4.69 9.19
CA LYS A 87 5.56 5.95 8.59
C LYS A 87 7.00 5.83 8.12
N THR A 88 7.28 6.26 6.90
CA THR A 88 8.66 6.32 6.36
C THR A 88 8.81 7.40 5.30
N SER A 89 10.04 7.82 4.99
CA SER A 89 10.27 8.78 3.91
C SER A 89 9.92 8.17 2.55
N SER A 90 9.28 8.95 1.69
CA SER A 90 9.08 8.59 0.29
C SER A 90 10.38 8.45 -0.49
N ASP A 91 11.52 8.93 0.05
CA ASP A 91 12.83 8.78 -0.60
C ASP A 91 13.22 7.30 -0.82
N ILE A 92 12.67 6.40 0.01
CA ILE A 92 12.87 4.95 -0.12
C ILE A 92 12.38 4.42 -1.49
N LEU A 93 11.46 5.14 -2.14
CA LEU A 93 10.96 4.76 -3.46
C LEU A 93 12.00 4.93 -4.56
N HIS A 94 13.01 5.80 -4.38
CA HIS A 94 14.09 5.97 -5.36
C HIS A 94 15.08 4.80 -5.36
N SER A 95 15.22 4.10 -4.23
CA SER A 95 16.07 2.92 -4.13
C SER A 95 15.35 1.63 -4.54
N MET A 96 14.03 1.69 -4.76
CA MET A 96 13.24 0.54 -5.19
C MET A 96 13.32 0.31 -6.70
N PRO A 97 13.41 -0.97 -7.15
CA PRO A 97 13.37 -1.29 -8.57
C PRO A 97 12.05 -0.83 -9.19
N LYS A 98 12.11 0.02 -10.22
CA LYS A 98 10.95 0.52 -10.97
C LYS A 98 10.47 -0.50 -12.00
N THR A 99 10.01 -1.68 -11.59
CA THR A 99 9.49 -2.69 -12.51
C THR A 99 7.97 -2.73 -12.48
N GLY A 100 7.32 -2.41 -13.60
CA GLY A 100 5.89 -2.65 -13.87
C GLY A 100 5.57 -4.13 -14.17
N GLY A 101 6.25 -5.05 -13.49
CA GLY A 101 6.14 -6.49 -13.67
C GLY A 101 6.68 -7.18 -12.42
N SER A 102 5.99 -8.25 -12.01
CA SER A 102 6.19 -9.07 -10.81
C SER A 102 7.56 -8.89 -10.19
N ILE A 103 7.59 -8.26 -9.01
CA ILE A 103 8.81 -8.14 -8.23
C ILE A 103 9.18 -9.57 -7.83
N GLY A 104 10.38 -10.02 -8.21
CA GLY A 104 11.12 -11.10 -7.54
C GLY A 104 11.47 -10.66 -6.12
N PRO A 105 11.90 -11.56 -5.20
CA PRO A 105 11.66 -11.37 -3.77
C PRO A 105 12.23 -10.02 -3.34
N ILE A 106 11.35 -9.09 -2.95
CA ILE A 106 11.79 -7.86 -2.30
C ILE A 106 12.58 -8.37 -1.11
N ASP A 107 13.87 -8.03 -1.06
CA ASP A 107 14.65 -8.23 0.14
C ASP A 107 14.04 -7.31 1.20
N THR A 108 13.03 -7.86 1.86
CA THR A 108 12.37 -7.31 3.03
C THR A 108 13.38 -7.08 4.15
N GLY A 109 14.66 -7.48 4.02
CA GLY A 109 15.75 -7.17 4.93
C GLY A 109 15.87 -5.70 5.33
N THR A 110 15.53 -4.75 4.45
CA THR A 110 15.53 -3.31 4.80
C THR A 110 14.29 -2.90 5.60
N ILE A 111 13.13 -3.50 5.33
CA ILE A 111 11.88 -3.22 6.08
C ILE A 111 11.83 -4.04 7.39
N LYS A 112 12.55 -5.16 7.47
CA LYS A 112 12.64 -6.08 8.61
C LYS A 112 13.58 -5.62 9.73
N ARG A 113 14.31 -4.51 9.60
CA ARG A 113 15.29 -4.03 10.62
C ARG A 113 14.95 -2.66 11.21
N ALA A 114 13.70 -2.47 11.62
CA ALA A 114 13.34 -1.48 12.63
C ALA A 114 12.74 -2.15 13.88
N PHE A 115 13.20 -3.37 14.21
CA PHE A 115 12.96 -4.01 15.51
C PHE A 115 14.13 -3.68 16.45
N THR A 116 13.90 -2.72 17.34
CA THR A 116 14.40 -2.67 18.72
C THR A 116 13.44 -1.82 19.53
#